data_AF-A0A7V4NHK3-F1
#
_entry.id   AF-A0A7V4NHK3-F1
#
_cell.length_a   1.000
_cell.length_b   1.000
_cell.length_c   1.000
_cell.angle_alpha   90.00
_cell.angle_beta   90.00
_cell.angle_gamma   90.00
#
_symmetry.space_group_name_H-M   'P 1'
#
loop_
_entity.id
_entity.type
_entity.pdbx_description
1 polymer ?
#
loop_
_entity_poly.entity_id
_entity_poly.type
_entity_poly.pdbx_seq_one_letter_code
_entity_poly.pdbx_strand_id
1 'polypeptide(L)'
;MQKKHIFSLESFVFLAVVIIFFWVFIFVMGSANFFKTLMATAHDLLLNTVFFIMAVAVLTGAFASLLYEFGIVHWIHLLLDRLMRPLYGLPGIAAMGIISTYFSDNPAIIALAK
;
A
#
# COMPACT_ATOMS: atom_id res chain seq x y z
N MET A 1 -17.14 24.45 1.69
CA MET A 1 -15.73 24.72 2.07
C MET A 1 -15.73 25.76 3.19
N GLN A 2 -15.44 25.37 4.42
CA GLN A 2 -15.30 26.34 5.52
C GLN A 2 -14.05 27.20 5.27
N LYS A 3 -14.20 28.53 5.28
CA LYS A 3 -13.07 29.47 5.26
C LYS A 3 -12.36 29.40 6.62
N LYS A 4 -11.42 28.47 6.76
CA LYS A 4 -10.53 28.43 7.93
C LYS A 4 -9.72 29.72 7.95
N HIS A 5 -9.73 30.43 9.09
CA HIS A 5 -8.94 31.64 9.26
C HIS A 5 -7.46 31.28 9.03
N ILE A 6 -6.79 32.03 8.14
CA ILE A 6 -5.42 31.74 7.67
C ILE A 6 -4.45 31.68 8.87
N PHE A 7 -4.67 32.56 9.85
CA PHE A 7 -3.97 32.57 11.13
C PHE A 7 -4.88 32.02 12.24
N SER A 8 -5.06 30.70 12.28
CA SER A 8 -5.68 30.01 13.42
C SER A 8 -4.60 29.61 14.42
N LEU A 9 -4.92 29.63 15.72
CA LEU A 9 -4.03 29.12 16.77
C LEU A 9 -3.61 27.67 16.50
N GLU A 10 -4.51 26.85 15.94
CA GLU A 10 -4.21 25.47 15.54
C GLU A 10 -3.06 25.40 14.53
N SER A 11 -3.02 26.33 13.57
CA SER A 11 -1.98 26.37 12.54
C SER A 11 -0.61 26.70 13.14
N PHE A 12 -0.57 27.62 14.12
CA PHE A 12 0.65 27.96 14.84
C PHE A 12 1.14 26.83 15.73
N VAL A 13 0.24 26.17 16.47
CA VAL A 13 0.57 25.03 17.33
C VAL A 13 1.10 23.87 16.47
N PHE A 14 0.42 23.55 15.37
CA PHE A 14 0.87 22.51 14.43
C PHE A 14 2.26 22.83 13.87
N LEU A 15 2.48 24.07 13.41
CA LEU A 15 3.78 24.49 12.88
C LEU A 15 4.89 24.39 13.93
N ALA A 16 4.63 24.82 15.16
CA ALA A 16 5.59 24.71 16.26
C ALA A 16 5.96 23.24 16.55
N VAL A 17 4.97 22.34 16.60
CA VAL A 17 5.19 20.90 16.80
C VAL A 17 6.03 20.30 15.67
N VAL A 18 5.72 20.63 14.40
CA VAL A 18 6.46 20.14 13.24
C VAL A 18 7.91 20.64 13.25
N ILE A 19 8.13 21.92 13.56
CA ILE A 19 9.49 22.49 13.66
C ILE A 19 10.27 21.79 14.76
N ILE A 20 9.68 21.63 15.96
CA ILE A 20 10.33 20.94 17.07
C ILE A 20 10.67 19.50 16.68
N PHE A 21 9.74 18.78 16.05
CA PHE A 21 9.96 17.41 15.60
C PHE A 21 11.22 17.30 14.71
N PHE A 22 11.32 18.12 13.65
CA PHE A 22 12.50 18.11 12.78
C PHE A 22 13.76 18.65 13.45
N TRP A 23 13.61 19.62 14.35
CA TRP A 23 14.73 20.19 15.11
C TRP A 23 15.44 19.13 15.94
N VAL A 24 14.72 18.22 16.59
CA VAL A 24 15.36 17.15 17.39
C VAL A 24 16.37 16.36 16.57
N PHE A 25 16.01 15.99 15.33
CA PHE A 25 16.93 15.28 14.44
C PHE A 25 18.10 16.18 14.03
N ILE A 26 17.83 17.40 13.56
CA ILE A 26 18.89 18.32 13.13
C ILE A 26 19.87 18.64 14.27
N PHE A 27 19.39 18.74 15.51
CA PHE A 27 20.22 19.01 16.69
C PHE A 27 21.14 17.83 17.05
N VAL A 28 20.66 16.59 16.92
CA VAL A 28 21.44 15.39 17.29
C VAL A 28 22.45 15.01 16.21
N MET A 29 22.06 15.02 14.93
CA MET A 29 22.88 14.51 13.83
C MET A 29 23.44 15.59 12.89
N GLY A 30 23.01 16.84 13.04
CA GLY A 30 23.35 17.94 12.14
C GLY A 30 22.52 17.94 10.85
N SER A 31 22.33 19.13 10.26
CA SER A 31 21.49 19.30 9.06
C SER A 31 22.02 18.50 7.85
N ALA A 32 23.33 18.50 7.61
CA ALA A 32 23.94 17.80 6.48
C ALA A 32 23.71 16.28 6.53
N ASN A 33 23.91 15.65 7.69
CA ASN A 33 23.69 14.21 7.85
C ASN A 33 22.21 13.85 7.84
N PHE A 34 21.34 14.68 8.43
CA PHE A 34 19.89 14.50 8.39
C PHE A 34 19.37 14.40 6.95
N PHE A 35 19.71 15.38 6.10
CA PHE A 35 19.30 15.36 4.69
C PHE A 35 19.96 14.22 3.90
N LYS A 36 21.23 13.89 4.19
CA LYS A 36 21.91 12.76 3.54
C LYS A 36 21.18 11.44 3.82
N THR A 37 20.80 11.17 5.07
CA THR A 37 20.04 9.97 5.45
C THR A 37 18.67 9.96 4.80
N LEU A 38 17.92 11.07 4.85
CA LEU A 38 16.62 11.18 4.19
C LEU A 38 16.70 10.85 2.69
N MET A 39 17.67 11.43 1.99
CA MET A 39 17.85 11.20 0.55
C MET A 39 18.25 9.76 0.25
N ALA A 40 19.17 9.19 1.03
CA ALA A 40 19.59 7.80 0.87
C ALA A 40 18.43 6.82 1.10
N THR A 41 17.64 7.01 2.15
CA THR A 41 16.49 6.17 2.46
C THR A 41 15.37 6.31 1.41
N ALA A 42 15.07 7.54 0.98
CA ALA A 42 14.08 7.76 -0.07
C ALA A 42 14.50 7.11 -1.40
N HIS A 43 15.78 7.24 -1.76
CA HIS A 43 16.33 6.62 -2.96
C HIS A 43 16.29 5.09 -2.87
N ASP A 44 16.64 4.51 -1.73
CA ASP A 44 16.59 3.06 -1.49
C ASP A 44 15.16 2.51 -1.57
N LEU A 45 14.20 3.18 -0.93
CA LEU A 45 12.78 2.84 -1.03
C LEU A 45 12.29 2.90 -2.48
N LEU A 46 12.69 3.93 -3.23
CA LEU A 46 12.28 4.06 -4.62
C LEU A 46 12.92 2.97 -5.48
N LEU A 47 14.24 2.82 -5.43
CA LEU A 47 14.97 1.89 -6.29
C LEU A 47 14.72 0.42 -5.95
N ASN A 48 14.79 0.06 -4.68
CA ASN A 48 14.74 -1.34 -4.28
C ASN A 48 13.34 -1.79 -3.89
N THR A 49 12.55 -0.93 -3.25
CA THR A 49 11.21 -1.34 -2.79
C THR A 49 10.15 -1.11 -3.87
N VAL A 50 10.04 0.10 -4.43
CA VAL A 50 8.98 0.42 -5.39
C VAL A 50 9.17 -0.36 -6.69
N PHE A 51 10.38 -0.42 -7.27
CA PHE A 51 10.58 -1.21 -8.49
C PHE A 51 10.39 -2.70 -8.26
N PHE A 52 10.77 -3.23 -7.09
CA PHE A 52 10.52 -4.63 -6.76
C PHE A 52 9.02 -4.93 -6.71
N ILE A 53 8.25 -4.11 -5.98
CA ILE A 53 6.79 -4.27 -5.89
C ILE A 53 6.17 -4.13 -7.29
N MET A 54 6.64 -3.18 -8.10
CA MET A 54 6.17 -2.99 -9.47
C MET A 54 6.48 -4.20 -10.37
N ALA A 55 7.66 -4.79 -10.26
CA ALA A 55 7.99 -5.99 -11.03
C ALA A 55 7.09 -7.17 -10.64
N VAL A 56 6.84 -7.36 -9.35
CA VAL A 56 5.91 -8.39 -8.85
C VAL A 56 4.50 -8.12 -9.37
N ALA A 57 4.02 -6.87 -9.26
CA ALA A 57 2.73 -6.41 -9.75
C ALA A 57 2.50 -6.73 -11.23
N VAL A 58 3.50 -6.42 -12.08
CA VAL A 58 3.43 -6.70 -13.52
C VAL A 58 3.34 -8.21 -13.78
N LEU A 59 4.11 -9.03 -13.07
CA LEU A 59 4.07 -10.48 -13.21
C LEU A 59 2.74 -11.07 -12.73
N THR A 60 2.24 -10.64 -11.56
CA THR A 60 0.98 -11.14 -11.00
C THR A 60 -0.21 -10.70 -11.84
N GLY A 61 -0.19 -9.46 -12.35
CA GLY A 61 -1.21 -8.95 -13.27
C GLY A 61 -1.23 -9.72 -14.60
N ALA A 62 -0.05 -9.98 -15.19
CA ALA A 62 0.04 -10.79 -16.41
C ALA A 62 -0.45 -12.23 -16.19
N PHE A 63 -0.07 -12.85 -15.07
CA PHE A 63 -0.54 -14.19 -14.72
C PHE A 63 -2.05 -14.23 -14.46
N ALA A 64 -2.59 -13.24 -13.74
CA ALA A 64 -4.03 -13.13 -13.52
C ALA A 64 -4.80 -13.00 -14.83
N SER A 65 -4.32 -12.18 -15.77
CA SER A 65 -4.92 -12.05 -17.10
C SER A 65 -5.01 -13.40 -17.82
N LEU A 66 -3.96 -14.23 -17.74
CA LEU A 66 -3.94 -15.57 -18.30
C LEU A 66 -4.99 -16.47 -17.62
N LEU A 67 -5.08 -16.46 -16.29
CA LEU A 67 -6.10 -17.23 -15.56
C LEU A 67 -7.54 -16.82 -15.94
N TYR A 68 -7.76 -15.54 -16.22
CA TYR A 68 -9.05 -15.03 -16.71
C TYR A 68 -9.36 -15.58 -18.11
N GLU A 69 -8.39 -15.57 -19.03
CA GLU A 69 -8.56 -16.02 -20.41
C GLU A 69 -8.92 -17.51 -20.50
N PHE A 70 -8.29 -18.35 -19.69
CA PHE A 70 -8.59 -19.79 -19.63
C PHE A 70 -9.81 -20.13 -18.74
N GLY A 71 -10.51 -19.13 -18.20
CA GLY A 71 -11.72 -19.34 -17.39
C GLY A 71 -11.48 -19.95 -16.00
N ILE A 72 -10.22 -20.06 -15.56
CA ILE A 72 -9.86 -20.64 -14.25
C ILE A 72 -10.44 -19.81 -13.11
N VAL A 73 -10.53 -18.49 -13.30
CA VAL A 73 -11.17 -17.58 -12.32
C VAL A 73 -12.64 -17.94 -12.09
N HIS A 74 -13.36 -18.41 -13.12
CA HIS A 74 -14.75 -18.85 -12.98
C HIS A 74 -14.88 -20.11 -12.11
N TRP A 75 -13.90 -21.01 -12.19
CA TRP A 75 -13.86 -22.22 -11.36
C TRP A 75 -13.63 -21.85 -9.89
N ILE A 76 -12.75 -20.89 -9.63
CA ILE A 76 -12.50 -20.36 -8.28
C ILE A 76 -13.78 -19.72 -7.73
N HIS A 77 -14.49 -18.93 -8.53
CA HIS A 77 -15.78 -18.34 -8.12
C HIS A 77 -16.81 -19.42 -7.76
N LEU A 78 -16.97 -20.48 -8.56
CA LEU A 78 -17.88 -21.59 -8.28
C LEU A 78 -17.53 -22.32 -6.97
N LEU A 79 -16.24 -22.58 -6.75
CA LEU A 79 -15.74 -23.21 -5.53
C LEU A 79 -16.02 -22.34 -4.31
N LEU A 80 -15.73 -21.04 -4.40
CA LEU A 80 -15.96 -20.08 -3.32
C LEU A 80 -17.44 -19.86 -3.06
N ASP A 81 -18.29 -19.77 -4.07
CA ASP A 81 -19.74 -19.59 -3.88
C ASP A 81 -20.35 -20.81 -3.17
N ARG A 82 -19.85 -22.02 -3.47
CA ARG A 82 -20.26 -23.24 -2.76
C ARG A 82 -19.79 -23.27 -1.30
N LEU A 83 -18.68 -22.62 -0.96
CA LEU A 83 -18.13 -22.57 0.39
C LEU A 83 -18.70 -21.40 1.23
N MET A 84 -18.84 -20.22 0.63
CA MET A 84 -19.28 -18.99 1.28
C MET A 84 -20.76 -19.02 1.66
N ARG A 85 -21.62 -19.61 0.83
CA ARG A 85 -23.05 -19.74 1.12
C ARG A 85 -23.36 -20.51 2.41
N PRO A 86 -22.80 -21.71 2.67
CA PRO A 86 -23.08 -22.44 3.90
C PRO A 86 -22.35 -21.87 5.13
N LEU A 87 -21.16 -21.28 4.99
CA LEU A 87 -20.40 -20.78 6.13
C LEU A 87 -20.79 -19.37 6.56
N TYR A 88 -21.06 -18.49 5.59
CA TYR A 88 -21.22 -17.05 5.83
C TYR A 88 -22.52 -16.47 5.26
N GLY A 89 -23.30 -17.24 4.49
CA GLY A 89 -24.53 -16.73 3.85
C GLY A 89 -24.26 -15.67 2.78
N LEU A 90 -23.02 -15.56 2.29
CA LEU A 90 -22.58 -14.55 1.34
C LEU A 90 -22.31 -15.15 -0.04
N PRO A 91 -22.52 -14.39 -1.13
CA PRO A 91 -22.17 -14.84 -2.47
C PRO A 91 -20.65 -14.94 -2.65
N GLY A 92 -20.19 -15.88 -3.47
CA GLY A 92 -18.76 -16.09 -3.77
C GLY A 92 -18.05 -14.84 -4.31
N ILE A 93 -18.80 -13.90 -4.91
CA ILE A 93 -18.31 -12.60 -5.40
C ILE A 93 -17.66 -11.77 -4.28
N ALA A 94 -18.13 -11.90 -3.04
CA ALA A 94 -17.54 -11.18 -1.89
C ALA A 94 -16.09 -11.64 -1.61
N ALA A 95 -15.83 -12.95 -1.69
CA ALA A 95 -14.48 -13.51 -1.54
C ALA A 95 -13.60 -13.22 -2.77
N MET A 96 -14.19 -13.12 -3.97
CA MET A 96 -13.46 -12.74 -5.18
C MET A 96 -12.85 -11.34 -5.11
N GLY A 97 -13.46 -10.38 -4.41
CA GLY A 97 -12.87 -9.06 -4.18
C GLY A 97 -11.61 -9.07 -3.30
N ILE A 98 -11.48 -10.07 -2.43
CA ILE A 98 -10.26 -10.29 -1.63
C ILE A 98 -9.19 -10.97 -2.49
N ILE A 99 -9.56 -11.97 -3.28
CA ILE A 99 -8.61 -12.63 -4.18
C ILE A 99 -8.08 -11.67 -5.25
N SER A 100 -8.93 -10.80 -5.80
CA SER A 100 -8.50 -9.82 -6.78
C SER A 100 -7.49 -8.83 -6.21
N THR A 101 -7.60 -8.45 -4.93
CA THR A 101 -6.59 -7.58 -4.29
C THR A 101 -5.26 -8.29 -4.03
N TYR A 102 -5.26 -9.62 -3.86
CA TYR A 102 -4.02 -10.41 -3.88
C TYR A 102 -3.38 -10.46 -5.27
N PHE A 103 -4.17 -10.47 -6.35
CA PHE A 103 -3.65 -10.47 -7.72
C PHE A 103 -3.33 -9.09 -8.29
N SER A 104 -3.88 -8.01 -7.71
CA SER A 104 -3.93 -6.65 -8.26
C SER A 104 -3.13 -5.63 -7.45
N ASP A 105 -1.99 -6.02 -6.87
CA ASP A 105 -1.03 -5.08 -6.25
C ASP A 105 -1.41 -4.60 -4.84
N ASN A 106 -1.47 -5.53 -3.89
CA ASN A 106 -1.45 -5.21 -2.46
C ASN A 106 -0.13 -5.72 -1.85
N PRO A 107 0.54 -4.99 -0.91
CA PRO A 107 1.64 -5.51 -0.08
C PRO A 107 1.42 -6.91 0.52
N ALA A 108 0.19 -7.41 0.55
CA ALA A 108 -0.16 -8.80 0.90
C ALA A 108 0.51 -9.87 0.01
N ILE A 109 0.84 -9.60 -1.26
CA ILE A 109 1.58 -10.57 -2.11
C ILE A 109 3.02 -10.78 -1.61
N ILE A 110 3.62 -9.76 -0.98
CA ILE A 110 4.99 -9.82 -0.44
C ILE A 110 5.07 -10.83 0.71
N ALA A 111 3.97 -11.03 1.46
CA ALA A 111 3.90 -12.04 2.51
C ALA A 111 3.94 -13.49 1.98
N LEU A 112 3.60 -13.71 0.70
CA LEU A 112 3.68 -15.02 0.04
C LEU A 112 5.06 -15.32 -0.56
N ALA A 113 5.90 -14.30 -0.74
CA ALA A 113 7.24 -14.42 -1.33
C ALA A 113 8.32 -14.82 -0.31
N LYS A 114 7.95 -15.08 0.94
CA LYS A 114 8.86 -15.41 2.04
C LYS A 114 8.83 -16.89 2.39
#